data_AF-A0A921LPC7-F1
#
_entry.id   AF-A0A921LPC7-F1
#
_cell.length_a   1.000
_cell.length_b   1.000
_cell.length_c   1.000
_cell.angle_alpha   90.00
_cell.angle_beta   90.00
_cell.angle_gamma   90.00
#
_symmetry.space_group_name_H-M   'P 1'
#
loop_
_entity.id
_entity.type
_entity.pdbx_description
1 polymer ?
#
loop_
_entity_poly.entity_id
_entity_poly.type
_entity_poly.pdbx_seq_one_letter_code
_entity_poly.pdbx_strand_id
1 'polypeptide(L)' 'MTDFGLCVKTELLRQGMSQAELEKRVSEDTGLFVDSGYMYKILTGQRNPEKIVESVKKILGISACETHSTT' A
#
# COMPACT_ATOMS: atom_id res chain seq x y z
N MET A 1 0.08 -6.90 11.68
CA MET A 1 0.31 -6.26 10.36
C MET A 1 0.13 -7.36 9.32
N THR A 2 -0.54 -7.10 8.20
CA THR A 2 -0.77 -8.14 7.18
C THR A 2 0.42 -8.26 6.25
N ASP A 3 0.51 -9.36 5.50
CA ASP A 3 1.55 -9.55 4.47
C ASP A 3 1.52 -8.42 3.44
N PHE A 4 0.32 -7.97 3.05
CA PHE A 4 0.14 -6.81 2.19
C PHE A 4 0.73 -5.53 2.82
N GLY A 5 0.41 -5.26 4.08
CA GLY A 5 0.94 -4.10 4.79
C GLY A 5 2.46 -4.13 4.91
N LEU A 6 3.03 -5.30 5.18
CA LEU A 6 4.48 -5.50 5.25
C LEU A 6 5.13 -5.24 3.89
N CYS A 7 4.54 -5.78 2.82
CA CYS A 7 5.02 -5.56 1.45
C CYS A 7 5.05 -4.08 1.08
N VAL A 8 3.95 -3.36 1.35
CA VAL A 8 3.85 -1.92 1.09
C VAL A 8 4.93 -1.16 1.87
N LYS A 9 5.14 -1.45 3.15
CA LYS A 9 6.20 -0.78 3.93
C LYS A 9 7.60 -1.07 3.38
N THR A 10 7.88 -2.31 2.97
CA THR A 10 9.15 -2.67 2.34
C THR A 10 9.37 -1.88 1.06
N GLU A 11 8.38 -1.77 0.18
CA GLU A 11 8.51 -1.01 -1.07
C GLU A 11 8.63 0.50 -0.84
N LEU A 12 7.90 1.06 0.14
CA LEU A 12 8.07 2.46 0.52
C LEU A 12 9.52 2.76 0.96
N LEU A 13 10.12 1.88 1.76
CA LEU A 13 11.52 2.02 2.16
C LEU A 13 12.48 1.87 0.98
N ARG A 14 12.27 0.88 0.10
CA ARG A 14 13.10 0.66 -1.09
C ARG A 14 13.08 1.83 -2.07
N GLN A 15 11.92 2.47 -2.22
CA GLN A 15 11.72 3.60 -3.13
C GLN A 15 12.02 4.96 -2.48
N GLY A 16 12.33 5.00 -1.18
CA GLY A 16 12.51 6.25 -0.43
C GLY A 16 11.25 7.11 -0.37
N MET A 17 10.07 6.49 -0.48
CA MET A 17 8.77 7.16 -0.52
C MET A 17 8.12 7.17 0.86
N SER A 18 7.61 8.33 1.29
CA SER A 18 6.85 8.42 2.54
C SER A 18 5.42 7.89 2.38
N GLN A 19 4.78 7.51 3.50
CA GLN A 19 3.37 7.07 3.46
C GLN A 19 2.42 8.20 3.00
N ALA A 20 2.71 9.45 3.38
CA ALA A 20 1.92 10.61 2.96
C ALA A 20 1.98 10.85 1.44
N GLU A 21 3.14 10.58 0.81
CA GLU A 21 3.24 10.63 -0.65
C GLU A 21 2.44 9.51 -1.32
N LEU A 22 2.45 8.30 -0.75
CA LEU A 22 1.59 7.22 -1.24
C LEU A 22 0.11 7.59 -1.12
N GLU A 23 -0.34 8.09 0.03
CA GLU A 23 -1.71 8.54 0.27
C GLU A 23 -2.15 9.58 -0.77
N LYS A 24 -1.29 10.56 -1.06
CA LYS A 24 -1.52 11.57 -2.09
C LYS A 24 -1.66 10.95 -3.48
N ARG A 25 -0.72 10.10 -3.90
CA ARG A 25 -0.74 9.45 -5.22
C ARG A 25 -1.96 8.55 -5.40
N VAL A 26 -2.35 7.81 -4.37
CA VAL A 26 -3.55 6.97 -4.37
C VAL A 26 -4.81 7.84 -4.48
N SER A 27 -4.84 8.98 -3.76
CA SER A 27 -5.96 9.91 -3.85
C SER A 27 -6.10 10.50 -5.26
N GLU A 28 -4.99 10.87 -5.89
CA GLU A 28 -4.93 11.37 -7.27
C GLU A 28 -5.35 10.30 -8.31
N ASP A 29 -4.90 9.06 -8.15
CA ASP A 29 -5.22 7.95 -9.07
C ASP A 29 -6.68 7.49 -8.95
N THR A 30 -7.25 7.49 -7.74
CA THR A 30 -8.58 6.94 -7.49
C THR A 30 -9.70 7.99 -7.44
N GLY A 31 -9.35 9.26 -7.27
CA GLY A 31 -10.29 10.35 -7.00
C GLY A 31 -10.96 10.29 -5.62
N LEU A 32 -10.47 9.42 -4.72
CA LEU A 32 -11.00 9.25 -3.37
C LEU A 32 -10.09 9.91 -2.35
N PHE A 33 -10.66 10.43 -1.27
CA PHE A 33 -9.86 10.96 -0.16
C PHE A 33 -9.23 9.80 0.64
N VAL A 34 -7.90 9.79 0.73
CA VAL A 34 -7.14 8.81 1.51
C VAL A 34 -6.28 9.53 2.54
N ASP A 35 -6.58 9.30 3.81
CA ASP A 35 -5.77 9.78 4.94
C ASP A 35 -4.96 8.65 5.59
N SER A 36 -4.10 9.02 6.52
CA SER A 36 -3.22 8.09 7.23
C SER A 36 -3.96 7.08 8.11
N GLY A 37 -5.10 7.44 8.69
CA GLY A 37 -5.92 6.52 9.49
C GLY A 37 -6.62 5.48 8.63
N TYR A 38 -7.10 5.88 7.45
CA TYR A 38 -7.69 4.98 6.47
C TYR A 38 -6.63 4.08 5.85
N MET A 39 -5.48 4.63 5.43
CA MET A 39 -4.33 3.87 4.95
C MET A 39 -3.88 2.86 6.00
N TYR A 40 -3.75 3.25 7.27
CA TYR A 40 -3.40 2.34 8.36
C TYR A 40 -4.38 1.16 8.48
N LYS A 41 -5.69 1.41 8.41
CA LYS A 41 -6.71 0.35 8.44
C LYS A 41 -6.58 -0.61 7.26
N ILE A 42 -6.14 -0.13 6.09
CA ILE A 42 -5.88 -0.95 4.91
C ILE A 42 -4.63 -1.81 5.10
N LEU A 43 -3.51 -1.20 5.51
CA LEU A 43 -2.25 -1.91 5.74
C LEU A 43 -2.31 -2.90 6.92
N THR A 44 -3.26 -2.72 7.83
CA THR A 44 -3.51 -3.67 8.93
C THR A 44 -4.64 -4.66 8.64
N GLY A 45 -5.26 -4.61 7.46
CA GLY A 45 -6.30 -5.54 7.03
C GLY A 45 -7.68 -5.32 7.66
N GLN A 46 -7.86 -4.24 8.42
CA GLN A 46 -9.17 -3.85 8.99
C GLN A 46 -10.15 -3.38 7.90
N ARG A 47 -9.64 -2.94 6.74
CA ARG A 47 -10.41 -2.56 5.55
C ARG A 47 -9.70 -3.02 4.29
N ASN A 48 -10.42 -3.61 3.34
CA ASN A 48 -9.83 -4.09 2.07
C ASN A 48 -10.63 -3.58 0.85
N PRO A 49 -10.72 -2.26 0.64
CA PRO A 49 -11.37 -1.70 -0.53
C PRO A 49 -10.54 -2.01 -1.78
N GLU A 50 -11.12 -2.80 -2.69
CA GLU A 50 -10.45 -3.31 -3.92
C GLU A 50 -9.76 -2.19 -4.71
N LYS A 51 -10.49 -1.11 -5.03
CA LYS A 51 -9.95 0.04 -5.78
C LYS A 51 -8.69 0.66 -5.17
N ILE A 52 -8.63 0.78 -3.84
CA ILE A 52 -7.45 1.36 -3.17
C ILE A 52 -6.29 0.36 -3.16
N VAL A 53 -6.57 -0.91 -2.91
CA VAL A 53 -5.54 -1.96 -2.90
C VAL A 53 -4.90 -2.09 -4.28
N GLU A 54 -5.69 -2.07 -5.35
CA GLU A 54 -5.18 -2.08 -6.73
C GLU A 54 -4.36 -0.83 -7.06
N SER A 55 -4.82 0.35 -6.64
CA SER A 55 -4.09 1.61 -6.83
C SER A 55 -2.74 1.60 -6.11
N VAL A 56 -2.69 1.12 -4.85
CA VAL A 56 -1.45 0.97 -4.08
C VAL A 56 -0.48 0.02 -4.78
N LYS A 57 -0.96 -1.14 -5.25
CA LYS A 57 -0.14 -2.10 -6.01
C LYS A 57 0.41 -1.48 -7.29
N LYS A 58 -0.43 -0.77 -8.04
CA LYS A 58 -0.06 -0.07 -9.28
C LYS A 58 1.03 0.98 -9.02
N ILE A 59 0.84 1.84 -8.02
CA ILE A 59 1.76 2.94 -7.70
C ILE A 59 3.12 2.41 -7.24
N LEU A 60 3.12 1.35 -6.43
CA LEU A 60 4.35 0.76 -5.90
C LEU A 60 4.96 -0.31 -6.81
N GLY A 61 4.31 -0.66 -7.93
CA GLY A 61 4.79 -1.70 -8.85
C GLY A 61 4.74 -3.12 -8.27
N ILE A 62 3.82 -3.39 -7.34
CA ILE A 62 3.68 -4.69 -6.67
C ILE A 62 2.87 -5.64 -7.57
N SER A 63 3.57 -6.50 -8.31
CA SER A 63 2.96 -7.52 -9.20
C SER A 63 2.60 -8.82 -8.48
N ALA A 64 3.41 -9.24 -7.51
CA ALA A 64 3.12 -10.25 -6.50
C ALA A 64 4.11 -10.03 -5.36
N CYS A 65 3.65 -9.89 -4.12
CA CYS A 65 4.58 -9.94 -3.01
C CYS A 65 5.01 -11.40 -2.86
N GLU A 66 6.09 -11.79 -3.52
CA GLU A 66 6.69 -13.09 -3.29
C GLU A 66 7.15 -13.13 -1.84
N THR A 67 6.45 -13.93 -1.04
CA THR A 67 6.97 -14.40 0.25
C THR A 67 8.28 -15.09 -0.05
N HIS A 68 9.40 -14.42 0.21
CA HIS A 68 10.67 -15.11 0.35
C HIS A 68 10.53 -16.04 1.57
N SER A 69 10.04 -17.26 1.32
CA SER A 69 10.32 -18.41 2.16
C SER A 69 11.82 -18.61 2.09
N THR A 70 12.55 -18.04 3.06
CA THR A 70 13.92 -18.47 3.36
C THR A 70 13.88 -19.98 3.58
N THR A 71 14.38 -20.72 2.58
CA THR A 71 14.75 -22.13 2.67
C THR A 71 16.17 -22.21 3.18
#